data_AF-A0A3E2CQF0-F1
#
_entry.id   AF-A0A3E2CQF0-F1
#
_cell.length_a   1.000
_cell.length_b   1.000
_cell.length_c   1.000
_cell.angle_alpha   90.00
_cell.angle_beta   90.00
_cell.angle_gamma   90.00
#
_symmetry.space_group_name_H-M   'P 1'
#
loop_
_entity.id
_entity.type
_entity.pdbx_description
1 polymer ?
#
loop_
_entity_poly.entity_id
_entity_poly.type
_entity_poly.pdbx_seq_one_letter_code
_entity_poly.pdbx_strand_id
1 'polypeptide(L)'
;ANEFLAASWHVAASGHGSGAPITFDQANFLDFDETISSLELSNHDVWKLTSFGVDNQIYGNIALPASAPQEFRGDESKVSGGITSLVNNGFAVTITAAASGTLARLRRAIYATGVHEFTTVRSSISDGFIDNVARIAILTERDLTGKSSASAQLKTPKRRRKAIDLMELKPGDFVVHEQHGIGCFVGMKQRNIAVSGGSATREYLVIEYAPSKRNAPNDKLFIPTDQLDLVSKYIGAEIPKLNKLGGSDWAQTKAKAKKHVHEIAENLIKLYSARQQSRGFAFSKDTPWQKELEDAFPYQETADQLTTIDEVKADMENPIPMDRLICGDVGFGKTEIALRAAFKAVQDSKQVVVLVPTTLLVQQHYETFTNRFEGFPVKVAAMSRFQTSKEIEETLAGLQDGSIDVVIGTHKLLNPSIKFKDLGLVIIDEEQRFGVEHKETLKALRTNVDVLSLSATPIPRTLEMAVTGIREMSTLATPPEDRLPVL
;
A
#
# COMPACT_ATOMS: atom_id res chain seq x y z
N ALA A 1 -16.21 -0.57 27.71
CA ALA A 1 -17.02 -1.80 27.58
C ALA A 1 -18.50 -1.53 27.91
N ASN A 2 -18.80 -0.97 29.08
CA ASN A 2 -20.17 -0.70 29.54
C ASN A 2 -20.97 0.19 28.61
N GLU A 3 -20.34 1.21 28.02
CA GLU A 3 -20.99 2.10 27.05
C GLU A 3 -21.35 1.38 25.74
N PHE A 4 -20.47 0.52 25.24
CA PHE A 4 -20.74 -0.32 24.07
C PHE A 4 -21.85 -1.33 24.35
N LEU A 5 -21.80 -2.01 25.50
CA LEU A 5 -22.82 -2.97 25.91
C LEU A 5 -24.19 -2.28 26.08
N ALA A 6 -24.21 -1.11 26.73
CA ALA A 6 -25.41 -0.31 26.88
C ALA A 6 -25.97 0.13 25.52
N ALA A 7 -25.14 0.66 24.62
CA ALA A 7 -25.59 1.17 23.33
C ALA A 7 -26.01 0.07 22.33
N SER A 8 -25.22 -1.00 22.21
CA SER A 8 -25.50 -2.09 21.25
C SER A 8 -26.77 -2.86 21.59
N TRP A 9 -27.07 -3.05 22.88
CA TRP A 9 -28.23 -3.85 23.31
C TRP A 9 -29.48 -3.02 23.59
N HIS A 10 -29.38 -1.70 23.81
CA HIS A 10 -30.57 -0.82 23.80
C HIS A 10 -31.34 -0.90 22.47
N VAL A 11 -30.60 -1.09 21.36
CA VAL A 11 -31.17 -1.25 20.01
C VAL A 11 -31.85 -2.62 19.85
N ALA A 12 -31.28 -3.68 20.43
CA ALA A 12 -31.87 -5.02 20.40
C ALA A 12 -33.12 -5.14 21.30
N ALA A 13 -33.14 -4.46 22.45
CA ALA A 13 -34.29 -4.45 23.36
C ALA A 13 -35.47 -3.60 22.85
N SER A 14 -35.20 -2.59 22.01
CA SER A 14 -36.25 -1.75 21.39
C SER A 14 -36.82 -2.32 20.09
N GLY A 15 -36.10 -3.23 19.42
CA GLY A 15 -36.54 -3.95 18.25
C GLY A 15 -37.18 -5.30 18.59
N HIS A 16 -38.50 -5.31 18.77
CA HIS A 16 -39.38 -6.50 18.86
C HIS A 16 -39.59 -7.08 20.28
N GLY A 17 -40.44 -6.41 21.06
CA GLY A 17 -41.60 -7.03 21.73
C GLY A 17 -41.39 -8.20 22.71
N SER A 18 -40.18 -8.50 23.19
CA SER A 18 -39.97 -9.52 24.23
C SER A 18 -39.47 -8.87 25.53
N GLY A 19 -40.37 -8.81 26.52
CA GLY A 19 -40.21 -8.08 27.77
C GLY A 19 -39.44 -8.80 28.86
N ALA A 20 -38.21 -9.25 28.59
CA ALA A 20 -37.31 -9.72 29.64
C ALA A 20 -35.99 -8.94 29.59
N PRO A 21 -35.66 -8.13 30.62
CA PRO A 21 -34.35 -7.50 30.70
C PRO A 21 -33.28 -8.59 30.85
N ILE A 22 -32.36 -8.66 29.91
CA ILE A 22 -31.19 -9.56 29.99
C ILE A 22 -30.10 -8.79 30.73
N THR A 23 -29.72 -9.25 31.93
CA THR A 23 -28.61 -8.69 32.70
C THR A 23 -27.31 -9.39 32.34
N PHE A 24 -26.30 -8.62 31.92
CA PHE A 24 -24.98 -9.12 31.51
C PHE A 24 -23.85 -8.66 32.45
N ASP A 25 -24.18 -8.15 33.64
CA ASP A 25 -23.19 -7.60 34.58
C ASP A 25 -22.10 -8.62 34.95
N GLN A 26 -22.41 -9.91 34.88
CA GLN A 26 -21.49 -11.01 35.18
C GLN A 26 -20.57 -11.42 34.02
N ALA A 27 -20.81 -10.94 32.79
CA ALA A 27 -20.04 -11.27 31.59
C ALA A 27 -19.14 -10.11 31.12
N ASN A 28 -18.78 -9.23 32.06
CA ASN A 28 -17.99 -8.04 31.80
C ASN A 28 -16.53 -8.24 32.25
N PHE A 29 -15.67 -7.27 31.95
CA PHE A 29 -14.32 -7.25 32.53
C PHE A 29 -14.42 -7.17 34.05
N LEU A 30 -13.59 -7.96 34.76
CA LEU A 30 -13.43 -7.84 36.20
C LEU A 30 -12.74 -6.52 36.54
N ASP A 31 -13.05 -5.98 37.72
CA ASP A 31 -12.31 -4.84 38.24
C ASP A 31 -10.86 -5.23 38.57
N PHE A 32 -9.96 -4.24 38.53
CA PHE A 32 -8.54 -4.49 38.77
C PHE A 32 -8.29 -5.13 40.14
N ASP A 33 -8.91 -4.60 41.20
CA ASP A 33 -8.75 -5.10 42.57
C ASP A 33 -9.32 -6.50 42.74
N GLU A 34 -10.45 -6.80 42.10
CA GLU A 34 -11.04 -8.16 42.08
C GLU A 34 -10.13 -9.14 41.34
N THR A 35 -9.53 -8.71 40.23
CA THR A 35 -8.58 -9.51 39.46
C THR A 35 -7.33 -9.83 40.27
N ILE A 36 -6.72 -8.82 40.90
CA ILE A 36 -5.55 -9.02 41.77
C ILE A 36 -5.89 -9.94 42.94
N SER A 37 -7.00 -9.69 43.63
CA SER A 37 -7.42 -10.50 44.78
C SER A 37 -7.68 -11.96 44.38
N SER A 38 -8.27 -12.20 43.21
CA SER A 38 -8.51 -13.55 42.68
C SER A 38 -7.20 -14.28 42.33
N LEU A 39 -6.22 -13.57 41.77
CA LEU A 39 -4.89 -14.13 41.48
C LEU A 39 -4.14 -14.49 42.78
N GLU A 40 -4.17 -13.61 43.79
CA GLU A 40 -3.55 -13.87 45.09
C GLU A 40 -4.20 -15.07 45.80
N LEU A 41 -5.54 -15.16 45.79
CA LEU A 41 -6.29 -16.29 46.36
C LEU A 41 -6.04 -17.62 45.63
N SER A 42 -5.65 -17.58 44.35
CA SER A 42 -5.31 -18.75 43.55
C SER A 42 -3.82 -19.13 43.60
N ASN A 43 -3.07 -18.57 44.55
CA ASN A 43 -1.63 -18.79 44.75
C ASN A 43 -0.77 -18.40 43.53
N HIS A 44 -1.15 -17.34 42.81
CA HIS A 44 -0.29 -16.72 41.81
C HIS A 44 0.42 -15.50 42.41
N ASP A 45 1.75 -15.44 42.23
CA ASP A 45 2.54 -14.28 42.64
C ASP A 45 2.25 -13.08 41.73
N VAL A 46 1.81 -11.96 42.31
CA VAL A 46 1.55 -10.72 41.59
C VAL A 46 2.70 -9.74 41.82
N TRP A 47 3.40 -9.38 40.75
CA TRP A 47 4.52 -8.44 40.79
C TRP A 47 4.08 -7.10 40.20
N LYS A 48 4.37 -6.00 40.91
CA LYS A 48 4.07 -4.64 40.45
C LYS A 48 5.36 -3.98 39.98
N LEU A 49 5.45 -3.70 38.68
CA LEU A 49 6.56 -2.96 38.08
C LEU A 49 6.11 -1.52 37.80
N THR A 50 6.92 -0.55 38.22
CA THR A 50 6.63 0.87 38.05
C THR A 50 7.88 1.63 37.63
N SER A 51 7.71 2.66 36.81
CA SER A 51 8.77 3.61 36.44
C SER A 51 8.98 4.71 37.49
N PHE A 52 8.09 4.79 38.48
CA PHE A 52 8.21 5.75 39.58
C PHE A 52 9.21 5.25 40.63
N GLY A 53 9.86 6.18 41.32
CA GLY A 53 10.73 5.86 42.44
C GLY A 53 9.95 5.09 43.52
N VAL A 54 10.56 4.02 44.03
CA VAL A 54 9.96 3.16 45.04
C VAL A 54 10.68 3.37 46.36
N ASP A 55 9.93 3.46 47.47
CA ASP A 55 10.52 3.51 48.79
C ASP A 55 11.03 2.12 49.21
N ASN A 56 12.34 1.97 49.23
CA ASN A 56 13.05 0.74 49.59
C ASN A 56 12.95 0.39 51.09
N GLN A 57 12.40 1.28 51.92
CA GLN A 57 12.15 0.98 53.34
C GLN A 57 10.90 0.11 53.53
N ILE A 58 10.00 0.08 52.55
CA ILE A 58 8.79 -0.74 52.59
C ILE A 58 9.14 -2.17 52.17
N TYR A 59 8.78 -3.14 52.98
CA TYR A 59 9.00 -4.56 52.70
C TYR A 59 8.35 -4.98 51.36
N GLY A 60 9.11 -5.65 50.50
CA GLY A 60 8.67 -6.09 49.17
C GLY A 60 8.97 -5.10 48.04
N ASN A 61 9.34 -3.86 48.36
CA ASN A 61 9.77 -2.89 47.35
C ASN A 61 11.25 -3.09 47.00
N ILE A 62 11.54 -3.20 45.71
CA ILE A 62 12.90 -3.36 45.19
C ILE A 62 13.12 -2.33 44.09
N ALA A 63 14.02 -1.37 44.34
CA ALA A 63 14.53 -0.48 43.28
C ALA A 63 15.54 -1.23 42.42
N LEU A 64 15.26 -1.32 41.11
CA LEU A 64 16.22 -1.86 40.15
C LEU A 64 17.37 -0.86 39.94
N PRO A 65 18.63 -1.32 39.84
CA PRO A 65 19.80 -0.46 39.62
C PRO A 65 19.92 0.05 38.16
N ALA A 66 18.82 0.05 37.42
CA ALA A 66 18.74 0.43 36.02
C ALA A 66 18.06 1.80 35.86
N SER A 67 18.67 2.67 35.07
CA SER A 67 18.12 3.98 34.71
C SER A 67 17.97 4.11 33.21
N ALA A 68 17.00 4.93 32.77
CA ALA A 68 16.89 5.28 31.35
C ALA A 68 18.17 6.01 30.88
N PRO A 69 18.65 5.75 29.66
CA PRO A 69 19.74 6.50 29.08
C PRO A 69 19.31 7.94 28.80
N GLN A 70 20.29 8.84 28.65
CA GLN A 70 20.01 10.20 28.22
C GLN A 70 19.41 10.20 26.81
N GLU A 71 18.36 10.99 26.57
CA GLU A 71 17.83 11.17 25.22
C GLU A 71 18.80 12.01 24.38
N PHE A 72 19.37 11.41 23.33
CA PHE A 72 20.32 12.11 22.45
C PHE A 72 19.65 12.82 21.27
N ARG A 73 18.48 12.32 20.82
CA ARG A 73 17.65 12.91 19.76
C ARG A 73 18.40 13.23 18.45
N GLY A 74 19.37 12.40 18.08
CA GLY A 74 20.14 12.56 16.84
C GLY A 74 21.23 13.64 16.88
N ASP A 75 21.50 14.26 18.03
CA ASP A 75 22.58 15.24 18.16
C ASP A 75 23.94 14.52 18.28
N GLU A 76 24.72 14.50 17.20
CA GLU A 76 26.00 13.79 17.10
C GLU A 76 26.99 14.17 18.21
N SER A 77 26.99 15.43 18.66
CA SER A 77 27.87 15.92 19.72
C SER A 77 27.49 15.35 21.08
N LYS A 78 26.19 15.23 21.35
CA LYS A 78 25.68 14.62 22.58
C LYS A 78 25.85 13.11 22.57
N VAL A 79 25.61 12.45 21.43
CA VAL A 79 25.80 10.99 21.27
C VAL A 79 27.25 10.62 21.53
N SER A 80 28.19 11.27 20.85
CA SER A 80 29.62 10.98 20.99
C SER A 80 30.13 11.28 22.41
N GLY A 81 29.78 12.44 22.98
CA GLY A 81 30.13 12.79 24.36
C GLY A 81 29.53 11.83 25.40
N GLY A 82 28.28 11.44 25.22
CA GLY A 82 27.58 10.51 26.11
C GLY A 82 28.17 9.11 26.09
N ILE A 83 28.39 8.55 24.90
CA ILE A 83 29.02 7.22 24.76
C ILE A 83 30.45 7.25 25.30
N THR A 84 31.24 8.27 24.96
CA THR A 84 32.62 8.41 25.47
C THR A 84 32.65 8.50 27.00
N SER A 85 31.71 9.24 27.59
CA SER A 85 31.57 9.31 29.05
C SER A 85 31.26 7.95 29.66
N LEU A 86 30.35 7.17 29.08
CA LEU A 86 30.02 5.82 29.56
C LEU A 86 31.24 4.88 29.48
N VAL A 87 31.94 4.89 28.35
CA VAL A 87 33.16 4.10 28.15
C VAL A 87 34.25 4.48 29.16
N ASN A 88 34.53 5.78 29.32
CA ASN A 88 35.52 6.28 30.29
C ASN A 88 35.17 5.92 31.74
N ASN A 89 33.88 5.81 32.05
CA ASN A 89 33.39 5.38 33.37
C ASN A 89 33.36 3.84 33.53
N GLY A 90 33.93 3.11 32.58
CA GLY A 90 34.09 1.65 32.61
C GLY A 90 32.84 0.85 32.25
N PHE A 91 31.86 1.46 31.56
CA PHE A 91 30.67 0.75 31.11
C PHE A 91 30.92 -0.02 29.82
N ALA A 92 30.42 -1.25 29.76
CA ALA A 92 30.32 -2.01 28.52
C ALA A 92 29.13 -1.48 27.69
N VAL A 93 29.43 -0.67 26.66
CA VAL A 93 28.41 -0.08 25.79
C VAL A 93 28.03 -1.04 24.66
N THR A 94 26.74 -1.33 24.57
CA THR A 94 26.14 -2.13 23.50
C THR A 94 25.08 -1.32 22.78
N ILE A 95 25.19 -1.26 21.46
CA ILE A 95 24.22 -0.59 20.59
C ILE A 95 23.37 -1.64 19.90
N THR A 96 22.06 -1.47 19.93
CA THR A 96 21.11 -2.44 19.38
C THR A 96 20.10 -1.81 18.44
N ALA A 97 19.74 -2.57 17.41
CA ALA A 97 18.65 -2.26 16.49
C ALA A 97 18.05 -3.58 15.95
N ALA A 98 16.78 -3.52 15.54
CA ALA A 98 16.09 -4.68 14.99
C ALA A 98 16.63 -5.06 13.60
N ALA A 99 16.81 -4.06 12.73
CA ALA A 99 17.29 -4.25 11.36
C ALA A 99 18.84 -4.20 11.28
N SER A 100 19.44 -5.11 10.50
CA SER A 100 20.89 -5.14 10.28
C SER A 100 21.43 -3.89 9.59
N GLY A 101 20.65 -3.29 8.69
CA GLY A 101 21.01 -2.05 7.99
C GLY A 101 21.11 -0.86 8.91
N THR A 102 20.07 -0.65 9.70
CA THR A 102 20.05 0.36 10.77
C THR A 102 21.25 0.21 11.71
N LEU A 103 21.55 -1.02 12.15
CA LEU A 103 22.68 -1.28 13.03
C LEU A 103 24.03 -0.91 12.37
N ALA A 104 24.19 -1.21 11.08
CA ALA A 104 25.37 -0.82 10.31
C ALA A 104 25.49 0.70 10.15
N ARG A 105 24.38 1.40 9.90
CA ARG A 105 24.33 2.88 9.81
C ARG A 105 24.72 3.53 11.13
N LEU A 106 24.13 3.11 12.24
CA LEU A 106 24.46 3.60 13.58
C LEU A 106 25.93 3.39 13.91
N ARG A 107 26.47 2.21 13.60
CA ARG A 107 27.88 1.90 13.81
C ARG A 107 28.80 2.86 13.04
N ARG A 108 28.51 3.11 11.76
CA ARG A 108 29.31 4.03 10.93
C ARG A 108 29.22 5.46 11.42
N ALA A 109 28.01 5.94 11.75
CA ALA A 109 27.80 7.28 12.27
C ALA A 109 28.62 7.51 13.54
N ILE A 110 28.61 6.56 14.47
CA ILE A 110 29.36 6.67 15.72
C ILE A 110 30.87 6.56 15.51
N TYR A 111 31.33 5.68 14.61
CA TYR A 111 32.74 5.63 14.22
C TYR A 111 33.24 6.94 13.59
N ALA A 112 32.42 7.65 12.82
CA ALA A 112 32.77 8.95 12.26
C ALA A 112 33.02 10.01 13.35
N THR A 113 32.46 9.85 14.55
CA THR A 113 32.70 10.73 15.70
C THR A 113 33.99 10.41 16.47
N GLY A 114 34.72 9.34 16.10
CA GLY A 114 35.97 8.91 16.74
C GLY A 114 35.80 7.96 17.93
N VAL A 115 34.57 7.53 18.24
CA VAL A 115 34.29 6.56 19.29
C VAL A 115 34.34 5.15 18.69
N HIS A 116 35.18 4.27 19.24
CA HIS A 116 35.36 2.90 18.72
C HIS A 116 35.10 1.78 19.73
N GLU A 117 35.10 2.08 21.03
CA GLU A 117 34.87 1.11 22.11
C GLU A 117 33.38 0.91 22.38
N PHE A 118 32.71 0.16 21.52
CA PHE A 118 31.36 -0.36 21.77
C PHE A 118 31.10 -1.63 20.95
N THR A 119 30.09 -2.39 21.35
CA THR A 119 29.63 -3.56 20.61
C THR A 119 28.27 -3.30 19.95
N THR A 120 27.98 -4.01 18.87
CA THR A 120 26.69 -3.93 18.18
C THR A 120 26.03 -5.29 18.14
N VAL A 121 24.76 -5.36 18.55
CA VAL A 121 23.98 -6.61 18.59
C VAL A 121 22.62 -6.37 17.97
N ARG A 122 22.06 -7.36 17.25
CA ARG A 122 20.68 -7.28 16.78
C ARG A 122 19.73 -7.67 17.90
N SER A 123 18.75 -6.82 18.18
CA SER A 123 17.70 -7.12 19.17
C SER A 123 16.46 -6.25 18.93
N SER A 124 15.32 -6.71 19.43
CA SER A 124 14.01 -6.05 19.34
C SER A 124 13.67 -5.20 20.58
N ILE A 125 14.65 -4.83 21.40
CA ILE A 125 14.46 -3.95 22.56
C ILE A 125 14.02 -2.55 22.07
N SER A 126 12.94 -2.02 22.66
CA SER A 126 12.35 -0.73 22.30
C SER A 126 13.11 0.46 22.87
N ASP A 127 13.50 0.36 24.14
CA ASP A 127 14.11 1.43 24.92
C ASP A 127 15.34 0.89 25.66
N GLY A 128 16.42 1.67 25.66
CA GLY A 128 17.68 1.29 26.29
C GLY A 128 17.66 1.45 27.81
N PHE A 129 18.72 0.99 28.47
CA PHE A 129 18.93 1.19 29.91
C PHE A 129 20.42 1.20 30.25
N ILE A 130 20.74 1.81 31.39
CA ILE A 130 22.07 1.82 32.00
C ILE A 130 21.96 1.16 33.36
N ASP A 131 22.67 0.05 33.56
CA ASP A 131 22.81 -0.61 34.86
C ASP A 131 24.13 -0.21 35.51
N ASN A 132 24.03 0.54 36.60
CA ASN A 132 25.19 1.09 37.32
C ASN A 132 25.97 0.02 38.09
N VAL A 133 25.31 -1.07 38.51
CA VAL A 133 25.91 -2.16 39.28
C VAL A 133 26.64 -3.11 38.35
N ALA A 134 26.00 -3.50 37.24
CA ALA A 134 26.59 -4.40 36.24
C ALA A 134 27.60 -3.69 35.31
N ARG A 135 27.63 -2.35 35.31
CA ARG A 135 28.44 -1.53 34.38
C ARG A 135 28.12 -1.83 32.93
N ILE A 136 26.83 -1.94 32.60
CA ILE A 136 26.32 -2.19 31.24
C ILE A 136 25.48 -1.01 30.78
N ALA A 137 25.69 -0.57 29.56
CA ALA A 137 24.82 0.41 28.90
C ALA A 137 24.31 -0.17 27.58
N ILE A 138 22.99 -0.31 27.47
CA ILE A 138 22.31 -0.73 26.24
C ILE A 138 21.64 0.50 25.65
N LEU A 139 22.03 0.86 24.43
CA LEU A 139 21.48 2.00 23.69
C LEU A 139 20.77 1.49 22.43
N THR A 140 19.52 1.90 22.24
CA THR A 140 18.71 1.54 21.08
C THR A 140 18.80 2.60 19.97
N GLU A 141 18.30 2.28 18.78
CA GLU A 141 18.07 3.28 17.72
C GLU A 141 17.25 4.47 18.24
N ARG A 142 16.26 4.21 19.08
CA ARG A 142 15.37 5.23 19.64
C ARG A 142 16.09 6.19 20.56
N ASP A 143 16.95 5.69 21.44
CA ASP A 143 17.70 6.54 22.37
C ASP A 143 18.67 7.48 21.61
N LEU A 144 19.28 6.95 20.55
CA LEU A 144 20.26 7.64 19.75
C LEU A 144 19.64 8.65 18.77
N THR A 145 18.54 8.28 18.10
CA THR A 145 17.97 9.03 16.97
C THR A 145 16.58 9.62 17.24
N GLY A 146 15.90 9.18 18.29
CA GLY A 146 14.50 9.51 18.57
C GLY A 146 13.47 8.74 17.73
N LYS A 147 13.90 7.88 16.80
CA LYS A 147 13.04 7.09 15.89
C LYS A 147 13.15 5.59 16.22
N SER A 148 12.07 4.82 16.07
CA SER A 148 12.06 3.36 16.30
C SER A 148 11.58 2.65 15.04
N SER A 149 12.30 1.60 14.62
CA SER A 149 11.87 0.64 13.60
C SER A 149 11.01 -0.47 14.22
N ALA A 150 9.90 -0.83 13.58
CA ALA A 150 8.96 -1.84 14.11
C ALA A 150 9.60 -3.24 14.15
N SER A 151 9.37 -3.97 15.24
CA SER A 151 9.97 -5.29 15.52
C SER A 151 9.28 -6.46 14.78
N ALA A 152 10.02 -7.56 14.56
CA ALA A 152 9.68 -8.66 13.65
C ALA A 152 8.77 -9.78 14.23
N GLN A 153 7.70 -10.06 13.48
CA GLN A 153 6.95 -11.30 13.16
C GLN A 153 6.43 -12.33 14.20
N LEU A 154 5.16 -12.70 14.00
CA LEU A 154 4.57 -14.06 14.09
C LEU A 154 3.99 -14.44 12.70
N LYS A 155 4.55 -15.46 12.03
CA LYS A 155 4.13 -15.89 10.69
C LYS A 155 2.70 -16.45 10.69
N THR A 156 1.82 -15.91 9.86
CA THR A 156 0.51 -16.53 9.55
C THR A 156 0.46 -17.16 8.14
N PRO A 157 -0.32 -18.24 7.94
CA PRO A 157 -0.33 -18.97 6.67
C PRO A 157 -1.07 -18.24 5.55
N LYS A 158 -0.53 -18.34 4.32
CA LYS A 158 -1.04 -17.75 3.08
C LYS A 158 -2.46 -18.26 2.74
N ARG A 159 -3.46 -17.37 2.79
CA ARG A 159 -4.79 -17.63 2.20
C ARG A 159 -4.71 -17.53 0.67
N ARG A 160 -5.05 -18.63 -0.03
CA ARG A 160 -5.29 -18.60 -1.49
C ARG A 160 -6.56 -17.80 -1.79
N ARG A 161 -6.45 -16.81 -2.69
CA ARG A 161 -7.57 -15.99 -3.19
C ARG A 161 -8.59 -16.85 -3.95
N LYS A 162 -9.87 -16.60 -3.70
CA LYS A 162 -11.00 -17.13 -4.47
C LYS A 162 -11.07 -16.43 -5.83
N ALA A 163 -11.10 -17.22 -6.90
CA ALA A 163 -11.54 -16.75 -8.20
C ALA A 163 -13.03 -16.39 -8.13
N ILE A 164 -13.45 -15.43 -8.94
CA ILE A 164 -14.82 -14.93 -9.05
C ILE A 164 -15.74 -16.11 -9.32
N ASP A 165 -16.57 -16.44 -8.33
CA ASP A 165 -17.48 -17.58 -8.35
C ASP A 165 -18.82 -17.10 -8.92
N LEU A 166 -19.29 -17.72 -10.01
CA LEU A 166 -20.65 -17.51 -10.53
C LEU A 166 -21.75 -17.98 -9.53
N MET A 167 -21.36 -18.56 -8.40
CA MET A 167 -22.20 -19.04 -7.30
C MET A 167 -22.86 -17.95 -6.44
N GLU A 168 -22.63 -16.65 -6.72
CA GLU A 168 -23.19 -15.53 -5.92
C GLU A 168 -24.31 -14.73 -6.61
N LEU A 169 -24.94 -15.25 -7.67
CA LEU A 169 -26.06 -14.57 -8.32
C LEU A 169 -27.33 -14.61 -7.46
N LYS A 170 -27.87 -13.42 -7.12
CA LYS A 170 -29.15 -13.27 -6.42
C LYS A 170 -30.27 -12.87 -7.38
N PRO A 171 -31.51 -13.37 -7.22
CA PRO A 171 -32.65 -12.87 -7.98
C PRO A 171 -32.72 -11.34 -7.92
N GLY A 172 -32.80 -10.70 -9.09
CA GLY A 172 -32.69 -9.24 -9.24
C GLY A 172 -31.33 -8.74 -9.74
N ASP A 173 -30.28 -9.56 -9.71
CA ASP A 173 -28.97 -9.19 -10.25
C ASP A 173 -29.01 -9.02 -11.77
N PHE A 174 -28.32 -8.01 -12.29
CA PHE A 174 -28.16 -7.83 -13.73
C PHE A 174 -27.06 -8.77 -14.26
N VAL A 175 -27.34 -9.38 -15.41
CA VAL A 175 -26.46 -10.33 -16.08
C VAL A 175 -26.36 -9.96 -17.56
N VAL A 176 -25.20 -10.22 -18.15
CA VAL A 176 -24.92 -9.99 -19.56
C VAL A 176 -24.83 -11.35 -20.25
N HIS A 177 -25.72 -11.59 -21.21
CA HIS A 177 -25.59 -12.71 -22.12
C HIS A 177 -24.85 -12.27 -23.38
N GLU A 178 -23.87 -13.06 -23.83
CA GLU A 178 -22.98 -12.66 -24.93
C GLU A 178 -23.73 -12.25 -26.22
N GLN A 179 -24.84 -12.94 -26.52
CA GLN A 179 -25.64 -12.71 -27.73
C GLN A 179 -26.84 -11.78 -27.54
N HIS A 180 -27.41 -11.71 -26.33
CA HIS A 180 -28.71 -11.08 -26.09
C HIS A 180 -28.61 -9.80 -25.25
N GLY A 181 -27.44 -9.53 -24.67
CA GLY A 181 -27.19 -8.33 -23.88
C GLY A 181 -27.67 -8.47 -22.45
N ILE A 182 -27.97 -7.32 -21.85
CA ILE A 182 -28.23 -7.15 -20.43
C ILE A 182 -29.67 -7.57 -20.10
N GLY A 183 -29.79 -8.52 -19.17
CA GLY A 183 -31.03 -9.01 -18.60
C GLY A 183 -30.98 -9.02 -17.08
N CYS A 184 -32.12 -9.30 -16.44
CA CYS A 184 -32.28 -9.43 -14.99
C CYS A 184 -32.41 -10.92 -14.63
N PHE A 185 -31.56 -11.41 -13.73
CA PHE A 185 -31.62 -12.80 -13.26
C PHE A 185 -32.84 -13.00 -12.36
N VAL A 186 -33.67 -13.99 -12.68
CA VAL A 186 -34.89 -14.30 -11.93
C VAL A 186 -34.70 -15.48 -10.99
N GLY A 187 -33.96 -16.51 -11.42
CA GLY A 187 -33.77 -17.75 -10.67
C GLY A 187 -33.51 -18.95 -11.58
N MET A 188 -33.37 -20.13 -10.96
CA MET A 188 -33.26 -21.41 -11.65
C MET A 188 -34.64 -22.07 -11.78
N LYS A 189 -34.92 -22.73 -12.91
CA LYS A 189 -36.13 -23.53 -13.11
C LYS A 189 -35.79 -24.90 -13.69
N GLN A 190 -36.39 -25.94 -13.13
CA GLN A 190 -36.34 -27.29 -13.66
C GLN A 190 -37.45 -27.49 -14.70
N ARG A 191 -37.12 -28.13 -15.83
CA ARG A 191 -38.08 -28.53 -16.86
C ARG A 191 -37.82 -29.96 -17.29
N ASN A 192 -38.89 -30.72 -17.46
CA ASN A 192 -38.83 -32.08 -18.00
C ASN A 192 -38.83 -32.01 -19.53
N ILE A 193 -37.81 -32.58 -20.15
CA ILE A 193 -37.68 -32.68 -21.61
C ILE A 193 -37.94 -34.13 -22.00
N ALA A 194 -38.80 -34.34 -22.98
CA ALA A 194 -39.00 -35.65 -23.59
C ALA A 194 -37.77 -35.97 -24.46
N VAL A 195 -37.06 -37.04 -24.12
CA VAL A 195 -35.96 -37.59 -24.93
C VAL A 195 -36.42 -38.94 -25.47
N SER A 196 -35.97 -39.34 -26.66
CA SER A 196 -36.31 -40.63 -27.27
C SER A 196 -36.00 -41.79 -26.32
N GLY A 197 -37.02 -42.27 -25.59
CA GLY A 197 -36.93 -43.33 -24.59
C GLY A 197 -37.18 -42.95 -23.11
N GLY A 198 -37.49 -41.68 -22.76
CA GLY A 198 -37.83 -41.27 -21.38
C GLY A 198 -37.99 -39.76 -21.15
N SER A 199 -38.17 -39.34 -19.89
CA SER A 199 -38.17 -37.92 -19.49
C SER A 199 -36.90 -37.57 -18.72
N ALA A 200 -36.13 -36.60 -19.20
CA ALA A 200 -34.96 -36.07 -18.49
C ALA A 200 -35.28 -34.68 -17.92
N THR A 201 -35.05 -34.48 -16.62
CA THR A 201 -35.17 -33.16 -15.99
C THR A 201 -33.89 -32.37 -16.25
N ARG A 202 -34.02 -31.18 -16.84
CA ARG A 202 -32.91 -30.23 -17.02
C ARG A 202 -33.18 -28.93 -16.27
N GLU A 203 -32.12 -28.35 -15.74
CA GLU A 203 -32.16 -27.06 -15.07
C GLU A 203 -31.83 -25.94 -16.06
N TYR A 204 -32.52 -24.82 -15.89
CA TYR A 204 -32.37 -23.63 -16.72
C TYR A 204 -32.22 -22.39 -15.84
N LEU A 205 -31.24 -21.56 -16.16
CA LEU A 205 -31.12 -20.20 -15.67
C LEU A 205 -32.15 -19.32 -16.39
N VAL A 206 -32.98 -18.61 -15.63
CA VAL A 206 -34.02 -17.73 -16.19
C VAL A 206 -33.59 -16.28 -16.10
N ILE A 207 -33.51 -15.63 -17.25
CA ILE A 207 -33.18 -14.20 -17.38
C ILE A 207 -34.37 -13.46 -18.00
N GLU A 208 -34.78 -12.35 -17.39
CA GLU A 208 -35.78 -11.42 -17.89
C GLU A 208 -35.17 -10.27 -18.68
N TYR A 209 -35.77 -9.95 -19.82
CA TYR A 209 -35.38 -8.90 -20.75
C TYR A 209 -36.51 -7.87 -20.90
N ALA A 210 -36.18 -6.71 -21.46
CA ALA A 210 -37.17 -5.68 -21.74
C ALA A 210 -38.25 -6.19 -22.71
N PRO A 211 -39.52 -5.78 -22.53
CA PRO A 211 -40.61 -6.28 -23.35
C PRO A 211 -40.44 -5.85 -24.82
N SER A 212 -40.59 -6.83 -25.72
CA SER A 212 -40.52 -6.60 -27.17
C SER A 212 -41.71 -5.77 -27.69
N LYS A 213 -42.87 -5.84 -27.03
CA LYS A 213 -44.09 -5.09 -27.38
C LYS A 213 -44.48 -4.09 -26.28
N ARG A 214 -45.03 -2.94 -26.67
CA ARG A 214 -45.54 -1.93 -25.72
C ARG A 214 -46.70 -2.52 -24.92
N ASN A 215 -46.62 -2.47 -23.58
CA ASN A 215 -47.57 -3.07 -22.62
C ASN A 215 -47.60 -4.62 -22.54
N ALA A 216 -46.56 -5.31 -23.02
CA ALA A 216 -46.39 -6.75 -22.80
C ALA A 216 -45.58 -7.05 -21.53
N PRO A 217 -45.72 -8.25 -20.92
CA PRO A 217 -44.82 -8.69 -19.86
C PRO A 217 -43.37 -8.80 -20.35
N ASN A 218 -42.41 -8.75 -19.43
CA ASN A 218 -40.99 -8.95 -19.72
C ASN A 218 -40.75 -10.29 -20.41
N ASP A 219 -39.90 -10.28 -21.44
CA ASP A 219 -39.55 -11.48 -22.18
C ASP A 219 -38.56 -12.34 -21.36
N LYS A 220 -38.74 -13.66 -21.35
CA LYS A 220 -37.90 -14.57 -20.56
C LYS A 220 -37.05 -15.46 -21.46
N LEU A 221 -35.76 -15.53 -21.17
CA LEU A 221 -34.82 -16.46 -21.79
C LEU A 221 -34.48 -17.57 -20.79
N PHE A 222 -34.49 -18.82 -21.28
CA PHE A 222 -34.13 -20.01 -20.51
C PHE A 222 -32.79 -20.53 -21.03
N ILE A 223 -31.73 -20.37 -20.25
CA ILE A 223 -30.38 -20.78 -20.61
C ILE A 223 -30.08 -22.11 -19.90
N PRO A 224 -29.82 -23.20 -20.64
CA PRO A 224 -29.46 -24.46 -20.02
C PRO A 224 -28.08 -24.39 -19.34
N THR A 225 -27.86 -25.24 -18.34
CA THR A 225 -26.65 -25.19 -17.49
C THR A 225 -25.33 -25.44 -18.22
N ASP A 226 -25.38 -26.04 -19.42
CA ASP A 226 -24.23 -26.25 -20.30
C ASP A 226 -23.78 -24.99 -21.05
N GLN A 227 -24.57 -23.91 -21.04
CA GLN A 227 -24.30 -22.62 -21.70
C GLN A 227 -24.09 -21.46 -20.71
N LEU A 228 -23.75 -21.77 -19.46
CA LEU A 228 -23.51 -20.75 -18.43
C LEU A 228 -22.27 -19.90 -18.68
N ASP A 229 -21.33 -20.39 -19.49
CA ASP A 229 -20.14 -19.66 -19.95
C ASP A 229 -20.48 -18.42 -20.78
N LEU A 230 -21.66 -18.39 -21.43
CA LEU A 230 -22.16 -17.24 -22.20
C LEU A 230 -22.76 -16.14 -21.31
N VAL A 231 -22.86 -16.37 -20.00
CA VAL A 231 -23.47 -15.45 -19.03
C VAL A 231 -22.42 -14.93 -18.07
N SER A 232 -22.36 -13.61 -17.93
CA SER A 232 -21.50 -12.94 -16.95
C SER A 232 -22.32 -11.99 -16.08
N LYS A 233 -21.97 -11.84 -14.81
CA LYS A 233 -22.60 -10.82 -13.95
C LYS A 233 -22.26 -9.42 -14.50
N TYR A 234 -23.27 -8.54 -14.59
CA TYR A 234 -23.03 -7.16 -14.97
C TYR A 234 -22.35 -6.41 -13.81
N ILE A 235 -21.21 -5.81 -14.09
CA ILE A 235 -20.43 -5.00 -13.14
C ILE A 235 -20.35 -3.59 -13.73
N GLY A 236 -21.20 -2.69 -13.25
CA GLY A 236 -21.24 -1.29 -13.71
C GLY A 236 -21.75 -0.37 -12.60
N ALA A 237 -21.35 0.91 -12.66
CA ALA A 237 -21.69 1.90 -11.64
C ALA A 237 -23.16 2.35 -11.70
N GLU A 238 -23.81 2.22 -12.85
CA GLU A 238 -25.20 2.64 -13.09
C GLU A 238 -26.12 1.44 -13.34
N ILE A 239 -27.39 1.60 -12.97
CA ILE A 239 -28.45 0.62 -13.25
C ILE A 239 -28.64 0.54 -14.78
N PRO A 240 -28.36 -0.62 -15.40
CA PRO A 240 -28.37 -0.72 -16.85
C PRO A 240 -29.80 -0.78 -17.40
N LYS A 241 -29.97 -0.28 -18.62
CA LYS A 241 -31.21 -0.50 -19.38
C LYS A 241 -31.24 -1.93 -19.91
N LEU A 242 -32.31 -2.66 -19.60
CA LEU A 242 -32.52 -4.02 -20.12
C LEU A 242 -32.64 -4.01 -21.65
N ASN A 243 -31.97 -4.95 -22.30
CA ASN A 243 -32.07 -5.14 -23.75
C ASN A 243 -33.35 -5.89 -24.14
N LYS A 244 -33.77 -5.77 -25.40
CA LYS A 244 -34.90 -6.54 -25.96
C LYS A 244 -34.38 -7.81 -26.64
N LEU A 245 -35.10 -8.93 -26.49
CA LEU A 245 -34.76 -10.16 -27.19
C LEU A 245 -34.97 -10.01 -28.71
N GLY A 246 -33.97 -10.42 -29.50
CA GLY A 246 -34.01 -10.32 -30.96
C GLY A 246 -33.84 -8.91 -31.54
N GLY A 247 -33.61 -7.88 -30.71
CA GLY A 247 -33.35 -6.52 -31.17
C GLY A 247 -31.90 -6.31 -31.66
N SER A 248 -31.69 -5.37 -32.59
CA SER A 248 -30.36 -5.01 -33.08
C SER A 248 -29.54 -4.13 -32.11
N ASP A 249 -30.17 -3.62 -31.05
CA ASP A 249 -29.57 -2.66 -30.11
C ASP A 249 -28.29 -3.21 -29.46
N TRP A 250 -28.29 -4.48 -29.06
CA TRP A 250 -27.12 -5.12 -28.45
C TRP A 250 -25.98 -5.27 -29.45
N ALA A 251 -26.29 -5.71 -30.68
CA ALA A 251 -25.30 -5.86 -31.74
C ALA A 251 -24.64 -4.50 -32.09
N GLN A 252 -25.43 -3.42 -32.17
CA GLN A 252 -24.91 -2.06 -32.38
C GLN A 252 -24.04 -1.59 -31.20
N THR A 253 -24.48 -1.85 -29.96
CA THR A 253 -23.69 -1.50 -28.75
C THR A 253 -22.38 -2.27 -28.72
N LYS A 254 -22.39 -3.57 -29.00
CA LYS A 254 -21.18 -4.42 -29.12
C LYS A 254 -20.26 -3.92 -30.24
N ALA A 255 -20.80 -3.52 -31.39
CA ALA A 255 -20.01 -2.97 -32.48
C ALA A 255 -19.34 -1.64 -32.13
N LYS A 256 -20.07 -0.71 -31.48
CA LYS A 256 -19.50 0.55 -30.99
C LYS A 256 -18.42 0.32 -29.94
N ALA A 257 -18.67 -0.55 -28.95
CA ALA A 257 -17.68 -0.92 -27.95
C ALA A 257 -16.43 -1.54 -28.59
N LYS A 258 -16.60 -2.46 -29.55
CA LYS A 258 -15.49 -3.07 -30.30
C LYS A 258 -14.67 -2.02 -31.06
N LYS A 259 -15.32 -1.03 -31.67
CA LYS A 259 -14.63 0.07 -32.36
C LYS A 259 -13.78 0.88 -31.39
N HIS A 260 -14.32 1.26 -30.24
CA HIS A 260 -13.57 2.00 -29.22
C HIS A 260 -12.40 1.20 -28.66
N VAL A 261 -12.59 -0.10 -28.40
CA VAL A 261 -11.48 -0.99 -27.97
C VAL A 261 -10.40 -1.07 -29.04
N HIS A 262 -10.78 -1.12 -30.31
CA HIS A 262 -9.82 -1.13 -31.42
C HIS A 262 -9.04 0.20 -31.52
N GLU A 263 -9.72 1.35 -31.40
CA GLU A 263 -9.09 2.68 -31.37
C GLU A 263 -8.09 2.80 -30.20
N ILE A 264 -8.43 2.27 -29.01
CA ILE A 264 -7.52 2.24 -27.85
C ILE A 264 -6.31 1.34 -28.11
N ALA A 265 -6.53 0.14 -28.66
CA ALA A 265 -5.46 -0.81 -28.98
C ALA A 265 -4.48 -0.23 -30.02
N GLU A 266 -5.00 0.42 -31.07
CA GLU A 266 -4.18 1.07 -32.09
C GLU A 266 -3.30 2.18 -31.49
N ASN A 267 -3.87 3.00 -30.60
CA ASN A 267 -3.13 4.05 -29.91
C ASN A 267 -2.04 3.49 -28.97
N LEU A 268 -2.33 2.39 -28.26
CA LEU A 268 -1.33 1.70 -27.44
C LEU A 268 -0.19 1.16 -28.31
N ILE A 269 -0.49 0.46 -29.41
CA ILE A 269 0.53 -0.06 -30.32
C ILE A 269 1.41 1.06 -30.89
N LYS A 270 0.80 2.19 -31.29
CA LYS A 270 1.56 3.37 -31.76
C LYS A 270 2.51 3.90 -30.69
N LEU A 271 2.05 4.02 -29.45
CA LEU A 271 2.89 4.46 -28.32
C LEU A 271 4.08 3.52 -28.13
N TYR A 272 3.86 2.21 -28.07
CA TYR A 272 4.94 1.24 -27.84
C TYR A 272 5.89 1.09 -29.03
N SER A 273 5.39 1.23 -30.25
CA SER A 273 6.25 1.31 -31.44
C SER A 273 7.14 2.55 -31.40
N ALA A 274 6.62 3.70 -30.95
CA ALA A 274 7.42 4.91 -30.79
C ALA A 274 8.48 4.75 -29.69
N ARG A 275 8.13 4.08 -28.57
CA ARG A 275 9.07 3.81 -27.46
C ARG A 275 10.19 2.86 -27.85
N GLN A 276 9.91 1.79 -28.61
CA GLN A 276 10.95 0.87 -29.09
C GLN A 276 11.95 1.53 -30.06
N GLN A 277 11.51 2.56 -30.78
CA GLN A 277 12.37 3.35 -31.67
C GLN A 277 13.11 4.48 -30.92
N SER A 278 12.53 4.95 -29.81
CA SER A 278 13.16 5.93 -28.93
C SER A 278 14.33 5.29 -28.19
N ARG A 279 15.44 6.03 -28.07
CA ARG A 279 16.54 5.65 -27.18
C ARG A 279 16.31 6.34 -25.84
N GLY A 280 15.94 5.55 -24.84
CA GLY A 280 15.86 5.99 -23.46
C GLY A 280 17.24 6.13 -22.83
N PHE A 281 17.23 6.38 -21.53
CA PHE A 281 18.43 6.37 -20.70
C PHE A 281 18.48 5.05 -19.93
N ALA A 282 19.49 4.22 -20.22
CA ALA A 282 19.75 3.02 -19.44
C ALA A 282 20.47 3.41 -18.15
N PHE A 283 19.80 3.29 -17.01
CA PHE A 283 20.37 3.56 -15.70
C PHE A 283 21.48 2.56 -15.36
N SER A 284 22.45 3.00 -14.56
CA SER A 284 23.55 2.21 -14.06
C SER A 284 23.07 1.18 -13.03
N LYS A 285 23.88 0.13 -12.81
CA LYS A 285 23.66 -0.82 -11.71
C LYS A 285 23.71 -0.12 -10.35
N ASP A 286 23.05 -0.74 -9.38
CA ASP A 286 22.96 -0.22 -8.01
C ASP A 286 24.32 0.04 -7.37
N THR A 287 24.39 1.13 -6.62
CA THR A 287 25.57 1.56 -5.88
C THR A 287 25.49 1.10 -4.41
N PRO A 288 26.59 1.15 -3.63
CA PRO A 288 26.55 0.87 -2.20
C PRO A 288 25.52 1.72 -1.44
N TRP A 289 25.35 2.98 -1.82
CA TRP A 289 24.33 3.87 -1.24
C TRP A 289 22.91 3.39 -1.52
N GLN A 290 22.63 2.83 -2.71
CA GLN A 290 21.30 2.25 -2.98
C GLN A 290 20.98 1.15 -1.97
N LYS A 291 21.95 0.26 -1.73
CA LYS A 291 21.80 -0.82 -0.75
C LYS A 291 21.63 -0.28 0.67
N GLU A 292 22.34 0.77 1.05
CA GLU A 292 22.18 1.41 2.36
C GLU A 292 20.80 2.01 2.58
N LEU A 293 20.23 2.66 1.55
CA LEU A 293 18.87 3.18 1.61
C LEU A 293 17.82 2.06 1.74
N GLU A 294 18.03 0.96 1.03
CA GLU A 294 17.16 -0.22 1.08
C GLU A 294 17.23 -0.92 2.44
N ASP A 295 18.44 -1.13 2.95
CA ASP A 295 18.70 -1.74 4.25
C ASP A 295 18.20 -0.86 5.42
N ALA A 296 18.03 0.44 5.19
CA ALA A 296 17.45 1.40 6.14
C ALA A 296 15.92 1.37 6.20
N PHE A 297 15.24 0.59 5.35
CA PHE A 297 13.79 0.48 5.36
C PHE A 297 13.32 -0.18 6.68
N PRO A 298 12.42 0.46 7.45
CA PRO A 298 12.08 -0.01 8.79
C PRO A 298 11.10 -1.21 8.80
N TYR A 299 10.56 -1.60 7.64
CA TYR A 299 9.65 -2.72 7.50
C TYR A 299 10.30 -3.83 6.69
N GLN A 300 9.89 -5.07 6.93
CA GLN A 300 10.33 -6.19 6.09
C GLN A 300 9.50 -6.25 4.81
N GLU A 301 10.17 -6.32 3.67
CA GLU A 301 9.52 -6.42 2.38
C GLU A 301 8.88 -7.79 2.16
N THR A 302 7.72 -7.79 1.52
CA THR A 302 7.05 -9.01 1.07
C THR A 302 7.72 -9.57 -0.18
N ALA A 303 7.49 -10.85 -0.49
CA ALA A 303 8.11 -11.49 -1.66
C ALA A 303 7.71 -10.82 -2.99
N ASP A 304 6.45 -10.38 -3.12
CA ASP A 304 5.97 -9.66 -4.29
C ASP A 304 6.52 -8.22 -4.37
N GLN A 305 6.79 -7.55 -3.24
CA GLN A 305 7.53 -6.29 -3.23
C GLN A 305 8.95 -6.48 -3.74
N LEU A 306 9.69 -7.48 -3.25
CA LEU A 306 11.06 -7.76 -3.68
C LEU A 306 11.14 -8.03 -5.18
N THR A 307 10.27 -8.91 -5.69
CA THR A 307 10.20 -9.18 -7.14
C THR A 307 9.87 -7.91 -7.93
N THR A 308 8.91 -7.10 -7.48
CA THR A 308 8.54 -5.86 -8.18
C THR A 308 9.68 -4.84 -8.17
N ILE A 309 10.45 -4.75 -7.08
CA ILE A 309 11.63 -3.88 -6.99
C ILE A 309 12.68 -4.30 -8.02
N ASP A 310 12.95 -5.60 -8.13
CA ASP A 310 13.92 -6.13 -9.09
C ASP A 310 13.45 -5.90 -10.55
N GLU A 311 12.16 -6.09 -10.83
CA GLU A 311 11.56 -5.81 -12.15
C GLU A 311 11.68 -4.33 -12.54
N VAL A 312 11.36 -3.40 -11.62
CA VAL A 312 11.49 -1.97 -11.87
C VAL A 312 12.94 -1.58 -12.15
N LYS A 313 13.89 -2.09 -11.35
CA LYS A 313 15.31 -1.80 -11.57
C LYS A 313 15.82 -2.37 -12.90
N ALA A 314 15.40 -3.59 -13.25
CA ALA A 314 15.78 -4.21 -14.51
C ALA A 314 15.25 -3.42 -15.72
N ASP A 315 14.03 -2.91 -15.63
CA ASP A 315 13.46 -2.05 -16.67
C ASP A 315 14.22 -0.72 -16.79
N MET A 316 14.58 -0.09 -15.67
CA MET A 316 15.38 1.14 -15.66
C MET A 316 16.78 0.93 -16.25
N GLU A 317 17.38 -0.26 -16.10
CA GLU A 317 18.69 -0.57 -16.69
C GLU A 317 18.61 -0.85 -18.21
N ASN A 318 17.42 -0.86 -18.81
CA ASN A 318 17.20 -1.13 -20.22
C ASN A 318 17.30 0.16 -21.06
N PRO A 319 17.89 0.15 -22.27
CA PRO A 319 17.90 1.31 -23.17
C PRO A 319 16.52 1.70 -23.71
N ILE A 320 15.51 0.85 -23.59
CA ILE A 320 14.13 1.18 -23.98
C ILE A 320 13.44 1.83 -22.79
N PRO A 321 12.83 3.02 -22.94
CA PRO A 321 12.17 3.70 -21.82
C PRO A 321 11.15 2.81 -21.11
N MET A 322 11.19 2.75 -19.77
CA MET A 322 10.25 1.97 -18.93
C MET A 322 8.82 2.56 -18.92
N ASP A 323 7.79 1.73 -19.08
CA ASP A 323 6.36 2.06 -18.79
C ASP A 323 5.74 0.98 -17.89
N ARG A 324 6.00 1.06 -16.60
CA ARG A 324 5.53 0.06 -15.64
C ARG A 324 4.38 0.61 -14.80
N LEU A 325 3.35 -0.21 -14.60
CA LEU A 325 2.26 0.06 -13.67
C LEU A 325 2.36 -0.91 -12.48
N ILE A 326 2.44 -0.34 -11.28
CA ILE A 326 2.36 -1.08 -10.01
C ILE A 326 0.94 -0.97 -9.46
N CYS A 327 0.26 -2.10 -9.36
CA CYS A 327 -1.06 -2.22 -8.76
C CYS A 327 -0.95 -2.86 -7.37
N GLY A 328 -1.66 -2.32 -6.37
CA GLY A 328 -1.75 -2.95 -5.06
C GLY A 328 -2.56 -2.11 -4.10
N ASP A 329 -3.12 -2.67 -3.04
CA ASP A 329 -4.00 -1.91 -2.14
C ASP A 329 -3.25 -0.80 -1.37
N VAL A 330 -4.00 0.08 -0.72
CA VAL A 330 -3.44 1.10 0.19
C VAL A 330 -2.63 0.41 1.29
N GLY A 331 -1.40 0.89 1.50
CA GLY A 331 -0.48 0.34 2.49
C GLY A 331 0.39 -0.82 2.01
N PHE A 332 0.28 -1.29 0.77
CA PHE A 332 1.06 -2.43 0.27
C PHE A 332 2.50 -2.05 -0.16
N GLY A 333 3.01 -0.89 0.27
CA GLY A 333 4.39 -0.48 0.02
C GLY A 333 4.69 0.06 -1.39
N LYS A 334 3.68 0.42 -2.19
CA LYS A 334 3.86 1.04 -3.53
C LYS A 334 4.83 2.23 -3.51
N THR A 335 4.69 3.09 -2.50
CA THR A 335 5.54 4.27 -2.32
C THR A 335 7.00 3.91 -2.10
N GLU A 336 7.31 2.82 -1.38
CA GLU A 336 8.70 2.40 -1.14
C GLU A 336 9.38 1.95 -2.45
N ILE A 337 8.66 1.26 -3.33
CA ILE A 337 9.18 0.86 -4.64
C ILE A 337 9.50 2.09 -5.49
N ALA A 338 8.58 3.07 -5.52
CA ALA A 338 8.79 4.32 -6.24
C ALA A 338 9.95 5.14 -5.68
N LEU A 339 10.14 5.13 -4.36
CA LEU A 339 11.22 5.81 -3.68
C LEU A 339 12.59 5.20 -4.02
N ARG A 340 12.68 3.87 -4.08
CA ARG A 340 13.90 3.16 -4.51
C ARG A 340 14.24 3.45 -5.96
N ALA A 341 13.25 3.48 -6.84
CA ALA A 341 13.41 3.87 -8.24
C ALA A 341 13.89 5.33 -8.36
N ALA A 342 13.29 6.25 -7.60
CA ALA A 342 13.72 7.64 -7.57
C ALA A 342 15.17 7.79 -7.11
N PHE A 343 15.57 7.10 -6.05
CA PHE A 343 16.94 7.15 -5.55
C PHE A 343 17.94 6.63 -6.59
N LYS A 344 17.63 5.50 -7.25
CA LYS A 344 18.45 4.97 -8.35
C LYS A 344 18.62 5.99 -9.48
N ALA A 345 17.57 6.70 -9.84
CA ALA A 345 17.64 7.72 -10.89
C ALA A 345 18.53 8.91 -10.50
N VAL A 346 18.41 9.40 -9.26
CA VAL A 346 19.22 10.51 -8.74
C VAL A 346 20.72 10.15 -8.72
N GLN A 347 21.05 8.88 -8.48
CA GLN A 347 22.45 8.43 -8.45
C GLN A 347 23.17 8.55 -9.80
N ASP A 348 22.41 8.51 -10.90
CA ASP A 348 22.91 8.81 -12.26
C ASP A 348 22.74 10.29 -12.65
N SER A 349 22.57 11.18 -11.66
CA SER A 349 22.36 12.61 -11.85
C SER A 349 21.13 12.96 -12.70
N LYS A 350 20.11 12.09 -12.70
CA LYS A 350 18.83 12.35 -13.36
C LYS A 350 17.83 12.94 -12.37
N GLN A 351 17.07 13.93 -12.83
CA GLN A 351 15.98 14.50 -12.07
C GLN A 351 14.75 13.58 -12.09
N VAL A 352 14.00 13.59 -10.99
CA VAL A 352 12.80 12.79 -10.79
C VAL A 352 11.59 13.69 -10.52
N VAL A 353 10.48 13.38 -11.16
CA VAL A 353 9.20 14.05 -10.95
C VAL A 353 8.22 13.07 -10.34
N VAL A 354 7.61 13.42 -9.21
CA VAL A 354 6.52 12.66 -8.58
C VAL A 354 5.22 13.45 -8.70
N LEU A 355 4.31 12.95 -9.52
CA LEU A 355 3.01 13.54 -9.79
C LEU A 355 1.93 12.89 -8.93
N VAL A 356 1.23 13.73 -8.16
CA VAL A 356 0.16 13.28 -7.26
C VAL A 356 -1.11 14.12 -7.47
N PRO A 357 -2.31 13.58 -7.23
CA PRO A 357 -3.55 14.26 -7.62
C PRO A 357 -3.97 15.38 -6.65
N THR A 358 -3.47 15.39 -5.41
CA THR A 358 -3.89 16.35 -4.39
C THR A 358 -2.70 16.98 -3.66
N THR A 359 -2.91 18.17 -3.12
CA THR A 359 -1.86 18.89 -2.37
C THR A 359 -1.53 18.22 -1.04
N LEU A 360 -2.46 17.47 -0.46
CA LEU A 360 -2.19 16.66 0.74
C LEU A 360 -1.21 15.52 0.42
N LEU A 361 -1.40 14.83 -0.70
CA LEU A 361 -0.47 13.80 -1.16
C LEU A 361 0.91 14.39 -1.47
N VAL A 362 0.99 15.63 -1.96
CA VAL A 362 2.30 16.30 -2.16
C VAL A 362 3.06 16.35 -0.83
N GLN A 363 2.39 16.81 0.23
CA GLN A 363 3.01 16.92 1.54
C GLN A 363 3.40 15.54 2.10
N GLN A 364 2.52 14.54 2.02
CA GLN A 364 2.79 13.18 2.51
C GLN A 364 3.98 12.55 1.80
N HIS A 365 4.03 12.63 0.48
CA HIS A 365 5.17 12.13 -0.30
C HIS A 365 6.43 12.95 -0.03
N TYR A 366 6.33 14.28 0.08
CA TYR A 366 7.47 15.14 0.41
C TYR A 366 8.12 14.79 1.75
N GLU A 367 7.31 14.64 2.80
CA GLU A 367 7.80 14.22 4.11
C GLU A 367 8.43 12.82 4.05
N THR A 368 7.79 11.88 3.36
CA THR A 368 8.30 10.51 3.23
C THR A 368 9.64 10.45 2.48
N PHE A 369 9.74 11.13 1.33
CA PHE A 369 10.96 11.16 0.52
C PHE A 369 12.09 11.88 1.27
N THR A 370 11.81 13.03 1.88
CA THR A 370 12.80 13.78 2.67
C THR A 370 13.34 12.94 3.84
N ASN A 371 12.46 12.25 4.57
CA ASN A 371 12.87 11.40 5.69
C ASN A 371 13.68 10.17 5.25
N ARG A 372 13.33 9.55 4.11
CA ARG A 372 14.04 8.35 3.61
C ARG A 372 15.37 8.70 2.94
N PHE A 373 15.52 9.90 2.39
CA PHE A 373 16.77 10.42 1.83
C PHE A 373 17.65 11.16 2.86
N GLU A 374 17.23 11.18 4.13
CA GLU A 374 18.03 11.73 5.22
C GLU A 374 19.40 11.04 5.30
N GLY A 375 20.48 11.84 5.32
CA GLY A 375 21.86 11.35 5.30
C GLY A 375 22.46 11.16 3.90
N PHE A 376 21.69 11.40 2.82
CA PHE A 376 22.19 11.41 1.44
C PHE A 376 22.17 12.84 0.86
N PRO A 377 23.07 13.16 -0.09
CA PRO A 377 23.14 14.48 -0.71
C PRO A 377 22.06 14.66 -1.79
N VAL A 378 20.80 14.36 -1.47
CA VAL A 378 19.65 14.44 -2.40
C VAL A 378 18.75 15.59 -1.99
N LYS A 379 18.46 16.50 -2.91
CA LYS A 379 17.58 17.64 -2.69
C LYS A 379 16.18 17.35 -3.22
N VAL A 380 15.23 17.27 -2.28
CA VAL A 380 13.81 17.11 -2.57
C VAL A 380 13.12 18.46 -2.43
N ALA A 381 12.25 18.80 -3.38
CA ALA A 381 11.39 19.97 -3.33
C ALA A 381 9.91 19.59 -3.51
N ALA A 382 9.02 20.35 -2.88
CA ALA A 382 7.58 20.21 -3.06
C ALA A 382 7.02 21.39 -3.85
N MET A 383 6.08 21.13 -4.76
CA MET A 383 5.35 22.17 -5.49
C MET A 383 3.84 21.93 -5.49
N SER A 384 3.17 22.71 -4.66
CA SER A 384 1.72 22.70 -4.47
C SER A 384 1.22 24.12 -4.19
N ARG A 385 -0.06 24.25 -3.81
CA ARG A 385 -0.63 25.53 -3.39
C ARG A 385 -0.17 26.00 -2.01
N PHE A 386 0.53 25.14 -1.26
CA PHE A 386 0.97 25.43 0.10
C PHE A 386 2.36 26.06 0.15
N GLN A 387 3.13 26.01 -0.94
CA GLN A 387 4.40 26.72 -1.06
C GLN A 387 4.17 28.20 -1.38
N THR A 388 5.03 29.04 -0.83
CA THR A 388 5.09 30.48 -1.11
C THR A 388 5.61 30.73 -2.53
N SER A 389 5.35 31.92 -3.08
CA SER A 389 5.85 32.28 -4.42
C SER A 389 7.38 32.20 -4.51
N LYS A 390 8.08 32.58 -3.44
CA LYS A 390 9.55 32.52 -3.34
C LYS A 390 10.06 31.09 -3.42
N GLU A 391 9.45 30.17 -2.67
CA GLU A 391 9.81 28.74 -2.70
C GLU A 391 9.53 28.10 -4.06
N ILE A 392 8.44 28.49 -4.72
CA ILE A 392 8.12 28.02 -6.08
C ILE A 392 9.16 28.54 -7.08
N GLU A 393 9.52 29.82 -7.03
CA GLU A 393 10.54 30.41 -7.90
C GLU A 393 11.93 29.76 -7.69
N GLU A 394 12.32 29.53 -6.44
CA GLU A 394 13.54 28.80 -6.09
C GLU A 394 13.49 27.35 -6.60
N THR A 395 12.32 26.70 -6.51
CA THR A 395 12.13 25.34 -7.05
C THR A 395 12.27 25.33 -8.57
N LEU A 396 11.66 26.28 -9.27
CA LEU A 396 11.73 26.36 -10.73
C LEU A 396 13.15 26.65 -11.22
N ALA A 397 13.87 27.56 -10.55
CA ALA A 397 15.28 27.81 -10.85
C ALA A 397 16.13 26.57 -10.60
N GLY A 398 15.91 25.89 -9.47
CA GLY A 398 16.63 24.67 -9.11
C GLY A 398 16.37 23.48 -10.04
N LEU A 399 15.16 23.39 -10.60
CA LEU A 399 14.86 22.41 -11.65
C LEU A 399 15.61 22.69 -12.95
N GLN A 400 15.76 23.96 -13.31
CA GLN A 400 16.43 24.38 -14.53
C GLN A 400 17.96 24.28 -14.46
N ASP A 401 18.57 24.58 -13.30
CA ASP A 401 20.02 24.46 -13.09
C ASP A 401 20.47 23.06 -12.64
N GLY A 402 19.52 22.21 -12.24
CA GLY A 402 19.71 20.83 -11.80
C GLY A 402 20.16 20.69 -10.35
N SER A 403 20.00 21.73 -9.52
CA SER A 403 20.25 21.66 -8.09
C SER A 403 19.12 20.99 -7.30
N ILE A 404 17.96 20.76 -7.91
CA ILE A 404 16.87 19.95 -7.34
C ILE A 404 16.81 18.62 -8.06
N ASP A 405 16.99 17.54 -7.29
CA ASP A 405 17.04 16.18 -7.80
C ASP A 405 15.64 15.58 -7.92
N VAL A 406 14.79 15.82 -6.92
CA VAL A 406 13.41 15.27 -6.89
C VAL A 406 12.41 16.39 -6.64
N VAL A 407 11.41 16.51 -7.50
CA VAL A 407 10.27 17.40 -7.28
C VAL A 407 8.97 16.61 -7.15
N ILE A 408 8.21 16.91 -6.10
CA ILE A 408 6.94 16.29 -5.79
C ILE A 408 5.86 17.35 -5.94
N GLY A 409 4.87 17.09 -6.77
CA GLY A 409 3.87 18.12 -7.02
C GLY A 409 2.61 17.62 -7.70
N THR A 410 1.67 18.54 -7.82
CA THR A 410 0.42 18.28 -8.54
C THR A 410 0.58 18.40 -10.05
N HIS A 411 -0.51 18.24 -10.79
CA HIS A 411 -0.58 18.46 -12.24
C HIS A 411 0.01 19.80 -12.72
N LYS A 412 0.20 20.80 -11.85
CA LYS A 412 0.95 22.03 -12.19
C LYS A 412 2.34 21.74 -12.77
N LEU A 413 3.00 20.66 -12.35
CA LEU A 413 4.29 20.20 -12.87
C LEU A 413 4.24 19.82 -14.36
N LEU A 414 3.05 19.54 -14.91
CA LEU A 414 2.85 19.23 -16.34
C LEU A 414 2.78 20.48 -17.21
N ASN A 415 2.87 21.68 -16.63
CA ASN A 415 2.88 22.91 -17.42
C ASN A 415 4.14 22.94 -18.31
N PRO A 416 4.00 23.08 -19.65
CA PRO A 416 5.13 23.14 -20.58
C PRO A 416 6.14 24.26 -20.29
N SER A 417 5.78 25.28 -19.51
CA SER A 417 6.70 26.34 -19.11
C SER A 417 7.78 25.87 -18.14
N ILE A 418 7.56 24.74 -17.44
CA ILE A 418 8.50 24.19 -16.47
C ILE A 418 9.57 23.42 -17.24
N LYS A 419 10.83 23.81 -17.04
CA LYS A 419 11.98 23.22 -17.71
C LYS A 419 12.82 22.44 -16.70
N PHE A 420 13.16 21.22 -17.08
CA PHE A 420 14.09 20.36 -16.35
C PHE A 420 15.43 20.40 -17.07
N LYS A 421 16.53 20.31 -16.31
CA LYS A 421 17.87 20.16 -16.88
C LYS A 421 18.03 18.78 -17.53
N ASP A 422 17.67 17.73 -16.80
CA ASP A 422 17.82 16.35 -17.25
C ASP A 422 16.85 15.42 -16.51
N LEU A 423 15.60 15.36 -16.99
CA LEU A 423 14.56 14.51 -16.42
C LEU A 423 14.75 13.05 -16.85
N GLY A 424 14.93 12.14 -15.88
CA GLY A 424 15.10 10.71 -16.15
C GLY A 424 13.94 9.83 -15.74
N LEU A 425 13.15 10.21 -14.72
CA LEU A 425 12.07 9.38 -14.21
C LEU A 425 10.84 10.21 -13.83
N VAL A 426 9.66 9.73 -14.22
CA VAL A 426 8.36 10.26 -13.81
C VAL A 426 7.58 9.20 -13.05
N ILE A 427 7.26 9.48 -11.80
CA ILE A 427 6.40 8.66 -10.96
C ILE A 427 5.01 9.28 -10.93
N ILE A 428 3.96 8.50 -11.17
CA ILE A 428 2.57 8.98 -11.19
C ILE A 428 1.77 8.19 -10.18
N ASP A 429 1.31 8.83 -9.12
CA ASP A 429 0.45 8.21 -8.11
C ASP A 429 -1.03 8.46 -8.42
N GLU A 430 -1.85 7.42 -8.36
CA GLU A 430 -3.29 7.45 -8.62
C GLU A 430 -3.66 8.11 -9.96
N GLU A 431 -3.02 7.66 -11.05
CA GLU A 431 -3.18 8.16 -12.43
C GLU A 431 -4.65 8.36 -12.86
N GLN A 432 -5.57 7.51 -12.38
CA GLN A 432 -6.99 7.59 -12.71
C GLN A 432 -7.65 8.91 -12.26
N ARG A 433 -7.07 9.62 -11.28
CA ARG A 433 -7.58 10.89 -10.76
C ARG A 433 -7.16 12.11 -11.59
N PHE A 434 -6.30 11.93 -12.60
CA PHE A 434 -5.88 13.01 -13.50
C PHE A 434 -6.89 13.23 -14.63
N GLY A 435 -7.15 14.50 -14.94
CA GLY A 435 -8.01 14.94 -16.04
C GLY A 435 -7.47 14.54 -17.43
N VAL A 436 -8.31 14.68 -18.45
CA VAL A 436 -8.00 14.26 -19.82
C VAL A 436 -6.82 15.03 -20.41
N GLU A 437 -6.77 16.35 -20.24
CA GLU A 437 -5.66 17.18 -20.74
C GLU A 437 -4.31 16.77 -20.13
N HIS A 438 -4.28 16.53 -18.82
CA HIS A 438 -3.07 16.07 -18.13
C HIS A 438 -2.59 14.71 -18.67
N LYS A 439 -3.51 13.81 -19.02
CA LYS A 439 -3.19 12.50 -19.58
C LYS A 439 -2.56 12.60 -20.98
N GLU A 440 -2.95 13.58 -21.79
CA GLU A 440 -2.30 13.83 -23.08
C GLU A 440 -0.85 14.32 -22.91
N THR A 441 -0.60 15.25 -21.98
CA THR A 441 0.77 15.68 -21.67
C THR A 441 1.63 14.52 -21.15
N LEU A 442 1.06 13.67 -20.31
CA LEU A 442 1.73 12.46 -19.82
C LEU A 442 2.07 11.47 -20.93
N LYS A 443 1.20 11.30 -21.94
CA LYS A 443 1.50 10.46 -23.12
C LYS A 443 2.72 10.97 -23.89
N ALA A 444 2.86 12.28 -24.03
CA ALA A 444 4.04 12.85 -24.69
C ALA A 444 5.32 12.54 -23.92
N LEU A 445 5.32 12.74 -22.59
CA LEU A 445 6.46 12.43 -21.71
C LEU A 445 6.85 10.95 -21.73
N ARG A 446 5.87 10.04 -21.78
CA ARG A 446 6.08 8.59 -21.89
C ARG A 446 6.88 8.16 -23.12
N THR A 447 7.01 9.00 -24.15
CA THR A 447 7.73 8.58 -25.36
C THR A 447 9.23 8.43 -25.12
N ASN A 448 9.82 9.22 -24.21
CA ASN A 448 11.27 9.38 -24.08
C ASN A 448 11.81 9.24 -22.65
N VAL A 449 10.93 9.24 -21.64
CA VAL A 449 11.30 9.21 -20.23
C VAL A 449 10.70 7.97 -19.57
N ASP A 450 11.41 7.40 -18.61
CA ASP A 450 10.91 6.30 -17.81
C ASP A 450 9.72 6.74 -16.96
N VAL A 451 8.66 5.94 -16.96
CA VAL A 451 7.41 6.23 -16.25
C VAL A 451 7.01 5.06 -15.37
N LEU A 452 6.83 5.35 -14.09
CA LEU A 452 6.33 4.43 -13.09
C LEU A 452 4.97 4.90 -12.57
N SER A 453 3.89 4.23 -12.98
CA SER A 453 2.54 4.52 -12.47
C SER A 453 2.25 3.67 -11.23
N LEU A 454 1.62 4.25 -10.22
CA LEU A 454 1.13 3.57 -9.02
C LEU A 454 -0.39 3.66 -8.97
N SER A 455 -1.07 2.56 -8.68
CA SER A 455 -2.52 2.56 -8.50
C SER A 455 -2.96 1.70 -7.33
N ALA A 456 -3.87 2.23 -6.52
CA ALA A 456 -4.52 1.46 -5.46
C ALA A 456 -5.59 0.49 -5.97
N THR A 457 -6.17 0.76 -7.14
CA THR A 457 -7.28 -0.05 -7.65
C THR A 457 -6.74 -1.21 -8.50
N PRO A 458 -6.98 -2.48 -8.11
CA PRO A 458 -6.55 -3.61 -8.91
C PRO A 458 -7.27 -3.60 -10.26
N ILE A 459 -6.50 -3.78 -11.34
CA ILE A 459 -7.05 -3.93 -12.69
C ILE A 459 -7.65 -5.34 -12.83
N PRO A 460 -8.80 -5.50 -13.50
CA PRO A 460 -9.35 -6.84 -13.78
C PRO A 460 -8.34 -7.71 -14.52
N ARG A 461 -8.17 -8.96 -14.10
CA ARG A 461 -7.18 -9.91 -14.66
C ARG A 461 -7.35 -10.13 -16.18
N THR A 462 -8.56 -9.99 -16.70
CA THR A 462 -8.83 -10.05 -18.14
C THR A 462 -8.23 -8.87 -18.90
N LEU A 463 -8.22 -7.68 -18.30
CA LEU A 463 -7.56 -6.50 -18.84
C LEU A 463 -6.04 -6.59 -18.66
N GLU A 464 -5.59 -7.15 -17.53
CA GLU A 464 -4.18 -7.48 -17.31
C GLU A 464 -3.67 -8.37 -18.46
N MET A 465 -4.29 -9.54 -18.69
CA MET A 465 -3.92 -10.47 -19.77
C MET A 465 -4.04 -9.87 -21.19
N ALA A 466 -4.95 -8.91 -21.40
CA ALA A 466 -5.12 -8.25 -22.70
C ALA A 466 -4.05 -7.17 -22.96
N VAL A 467 -3.41 -6.68 -21.90
CA VAL A 467 -2.41 -5.61 -21.95
C VAL A 467 -1.00 -6.16 -21.68
N THR A 468 -0.86 -7.34 -21.09
CA THR A 468 0.42 -8.05 -20.90
C THR A 468 1.13 -8.25 -22.23
N GLY A 469 2.41 -7.86 -22.28
CA GLY A 469 3.25 -7.85 -23.48
C GLY A 469 3.21 -6.53 -24.25
N ILE A 470 2.22 -5.67 -23.99
CA ILE A 470 2.18 -4.28 -24.47
C ILE A 470 2.66 -3.36 -23.35
N ARG A 471 2.08 -3.44 -22.14
CA ARG A 471 2.52 -2.68 -20.96
C ARG A 471 3.00 -3.61 -19.86
N GLU A 472 4.12 -3.26 -19.26
CA GLU A 472 4.68 -3.96 -18.10
C GLU A 472 3.85 -3.64 -16.85
N MET A 473 3.46 -4.68 -16.11
CA MET A 473 2.59 -4.57 -14.94
C MET A 473 3.06 -5.49 -13.83
N SER A 474 3.12 -4.96 -12.60
CA SER A 474 3.44 -5.72 -11.40
C SER A 474 2.31 -5.56 -10.38
N THR A 475 1.89 -6.67 -9.76
CA THR A 475 0.80 -6.67 -8.78
C THR A 475 1.32 -7.02 -7.39
N LEU A 476 1.15 -6.09 -6.45
CA LEU A 476 1.35 -6.30 -5.02
C LEU A 476 0.06 -6.83 -4.41
N ALA A 477 0.07 -8.11 -4.04
CA ALA A 477 -1.09 -8.85 -3.55
C ALA A 477 -1.02 -9.16 -2.06
N THR A 478 0.18 -9.14 -1.49
CA THR A 478 0.45 -9.52 -0.10
C THR A 478 0.44 -8.27 0.77
N PRO A 479 -0.53 -8.10 1.69
CA PRO A 479 -0.48 -7.02 2.65
C PRO A 479 0.74 -7.19 3.59
N PRO A 480 1.36 -6.08 4.05
CA PRO A 480 2.24 -6.13 5.20
C PRO A 480 1.49 -6.63 6.45
N GLU A 481 2.17 -7.39 7.31
CA GLU A 481 1.53 -8.19 8.38
C GLU A 481 0.76 -7.37 9.44
N ASP A 482 1.08 -6.09 9.67
CA ASP A 482 0.42 -5.27 10.70
C ASP A 482 -1.00 -4.78 10.33
N ARG A 483 -1.49 -5.12 9.13
CA ARG A 483 -2.82 -4.69 8.68
C ARG A 483 -3.90 -5.69 9.10
N LEU A 484 -4.52 -5.43 10.26
CA LEU A 484 -5.78 -6.08 10.61
C LEU A 484 -6.91 -5.58 9.68
N PRO A 485 -7.85 -6.45 9.26
CA PRO A 485 -9.03 -6.01 8.54
C PRO A 485 -9.85 -5.08 9.43
N VAL A 486 -10.48 -4.07 8.82
CA VAL A 486 -11.46 -3.23 9.50
C VAL A 486 -12.61 -4.15 9.94
N LEU A 487 -12.81 -4.26 11.26
CA LEU A 487 -13.84 -5.10 11.88
C LEU A 487 -15.25 -4.57 11.64
#